data_AF-A0A2M7Z0T4-F1
#
_entry.id   AF-A0A2M7Z0T4-F1
#
_cell.length_a   1.000
_cell.length_b   1.000
_cell.length_c   1.000
_cell.angle_alpha   90.00
_cell.angle_beta   90.00
_cell.angle_gamma   90.00
#
_symmetry.space_group_name_H-M   'P 1'
#
loop_
_entity.id
_entity.type
_entity.pdbx_description
1 polymer ?
#
loop_
_entity_poly.entity_id
_entity_poly.type
_entity_poly.pdbx_seq_one_letter_code
_entity_poly.pdbx_strand_id
1 'polypeptide(L)'
;RRMIEFREMNLAGCWQTLPIMDLVFMRNVMLYFDRETRKDILRRIRGLLAPHGYVILGGTETTLAVDDHFERIAVNGTSVYRVRKN
;
A
#
# COMPACT_ATOMS: atom_id res chain seq x y z
N ARG A 1 13.90 -21.66 1.57
CA ARG A 1 12.48 -21.42 1.95
C ARG A 1 12.28 -20.69 3.29
N ARG A 2 13.34 -20.24 4.01
CA ARG A 2 13.21 -19.52 5.30
C ARG A 2 12.99 -17.99 5.21
N MET A 3 12.80 -17.43 4.01
CA MET A 3 12.67 -15.97 3.80
C MET A 3 11.22 -15.50 3.65
N ILE A 4 10.24 -16.39 3.85
CA ILE A 4 8.82 -16.08 3.69
C ILE A 4 8.10 -16.47 4.97
N GLU A 5 7.38 -15.52 5.54
CA GLU A 5 6.47 -15.73 6.65
C GLU A 5 5.04 -15.47 6.15
N PHE A 6 4.13 -16.43 6.39
CA PHE A 6 2.72 -16.27 6.09
C PHE A 6 1.98 -15.90 7.37
N ARG A 7 1.13 -14.87 7.29
CA ARG A 7 0.24 -14.45 8.38
C ARG A 7 -1.14 -14.21 7.84
N GLU A 8 -2.15 -14.59 8.60
CA GLU A 8 -3.54 -14.25 8.31
C GLU A 8 -3.83 -12.85 8.85
N MET A 9 -4.43 -12.00 8.01
CA MET A 9 -4.79 -10.64 8.38
C MET A 9 -5.97 -10.17 7.54
N ASN A 10 -6.99 -9.62 8.20
CA ASN A 10 -8.08 -8.93 7.53
C ASN A 10 -7.68 -7.46 7.27
N LEU A 11 -7.60 -7.07 5.99
CA LEU A 11 -7.23 -5.72 5.59
C LEU A 11 -8.20 -4.65 6.11
N ALA A 12 -9.49 -4.96 6.21
CA ALA A 12 -10.52 -4.06 6.76
C ALA A 12 -10.67 -4.18 8.29
N GLY A 13 -10.07 -5.21 8.91
CA GLY A 13 -10.07 -5.43 10.35
C GLY A 13 -8.92 -4.71 11.06
N CYS A 14 -8.64 -5.08 12.31
CA CYS A 14 -7.46 -4.59 13.02
C CYS A 14 -6.19 -5.27 12.50
N TRP A 15 -5.13 -4.48 12.24
CA TRP A 15 -3.85 -5.01 11.81
C TRP A 15 -3.00 -5.38 13.02
N GLN A 16 -2.36 -6.55 12.96
CA GLN A 16 -1.31 -6.90 13.90
C GLN A 16 -0.11 -5.96 13.68
N THR A 17 0.78 -5.87 14.68
CA THR A 17 2.04 -5.14 14.52
C THR A 17 2.85 -5.77 13.39
N LEU A 18 3.05 -4.99 12.32
CA LEU A 18 3.91 -5.32 11.20
C LEU A 18 5.19 -4.47 11.30
N PRO A 19 6.35 -5.01 10.86
CA PRO A 19 7.57 -4.21 10.83
C PRO A 19 7.47 -3.12 9.77
N ILE A 20 8.40 -2.15 9.84
CA ILE A 20 8.59 -1.19 8.76
C ILE A 20 9.06 -1.94 7.51
N MET A 21 8.48 -1.58 6.37
CA MET A 21 8.68 -2.23 5.08
C MET A 21 9.27 -1.25 4.07
N ASP A 22 10.28 -1.71 3.34
CA ASP A 22 10.80 -0.97 2.18
C ASP A 22 9.87 -1.10 0.96
N LEU A 23 9.07 -2.17 0.89
CA LEU A 23 8.18 -2.44 -0.22
C LEU A 23 6.89 -3.14 0.22
N VAL A 24 5.75 -2.60 -0.21
CA VAL A 24 4.42 -3.19 0.01
C VAL A 24 3.77 -3.49 -1.35
N PHE A 25 3.39 -4.75 -1.56
CA PHE A 25 2.57 -5.14 -2.71
C PHE A 25 1.10 -5.20 -2.29
N MET A 26 0.26 -4.37 -2.91
CA MET A 26 -1.18 -4.32 -2.65
C MET A 26 -1.90 -4.34 -4.00
N ARG A 27 -1.87 -5.50 -4.67
CA ARG A 27 -2.31 -5.65 -6.06
C ARG A 27 -3.63 -6.43 -6.17
N ASN A 28 -4.55 -5.89 -6.95
CA ASN A 28 -5.82 -6.49 -7.35
C ASN A 28 -6.74 -6.83 -6.17
N VAL A 29 -6.71 -6.03 -5.10
CA VAL A 29 -7.48 -6.26 -3.87
C VAL A 29 -8.19 -5.01 -3.37
N MET A 30 -7.65 -3.81 -3.62
CA MET A 30 -8.25 -2.56 -3.16
C MET A 30 -9.60 -2.31 -3.82
N LEU A 31 -9.79 -2.82 -5.05
CA LEU A 31 -11.03 -2.70 -5.82
C LEU A 31 -12.27 -3.31 -5.13
N TYR A 32 -12.09 -4.23 -4.19
CA TYR A 32 -13.21 -4.89 -3.48
C TYR A 32 -13.75 -4.08 -2.30
N PHE A 33 -13.00 -3.09 -1.83
CA PHE A 33 -13.38 -2.28 -0.67
C PHE A 33 -14.09 -0.99 -1.09
N ASP A 34 -14.90 -0.42 -0.22
CA ASP A 34 -15.43 0.94 -0.43
C ASP A 34 -14.33 2.00 -0.29
N ARG A 35 -14.67 3.25 -0.62
CA ARG A 35 -13.70 4.35 -0.61
C ARG A 35 -13.09 4.62 0.77
N GLU A 36 -13.88 4.56 1.82
CA GLU A 36 -13.41 4.86 3.18
C GLU A 36 -12.49 3.77 3.70
N THR A 37 -12.82 2.51 3.42
CA THR A 37 -11.99 1.35 3.73
C THR A 37 -10.67 1.39 2.96
N ARG A 38 -10.69 1.74 1.66
CA ARG A 38 -9.46 1.94 0.88
C ARG A 38 -8.58 3.04 1.48
N LYS A 39 -9.18 4.16 1.89
CA LYS A 39 -8.47 5.28 2.51
C LYS A 39 -7.81 4.87 3.82
N ASP A 40 -8.51 4.11 4.66
CA ASP A 40 -7.93 3.63 5.91
C ASP A 40 -6.79 2.62 5.69
N ILE A 41 -6.95 1.70 4.72
CA ILE A 41 -5.87 0.78 4.34
C ILE A 41 -4.63 1.56 3.88
N LEU A 42 -4.78 2.54 2.98
CA LEU A 42 -3.65 3.35 2.50
C LEU A 42 -2.98 4.15 3.62
N ARG A 43 -3.77 4.71 4.54
CA ARG A 43 -3.25 5.39 5.73
C ARG A 43 -2.39 4.47 6.61
N ARG A 44 -2.81 3.22 6.81
CA ARG A 44 -2.04 2.24 7.59
C ARG A 44 -0.78 1.81 6.86
N ILE A 45 -0.85 1.56 5.54
CA ILE A 45 0.34 1.27 4.71
C ILE A 45 1.37 2.39 4.85
N ARG A 46 0.94 3.65 4.81
CA ARG A 46 1.83 4.80 4.98
C ARG A 46 2.59 4.79 6.30
N GLY A 47 1.96 4.31 7.38
CA GLY A 47 2.60 4.14 8.69
C GLY A 47 3.60 2.98 8.76
N LEU A 48 3.52 2.02 7.82
CA LEU A 48 4.44 0.89 7.73
C LEU A 48 5.59 1.12 6.74
N LEU A 49 5.52 2.14 5.89
CA LEU A 49 6.55 2.36 4.89
C LEU A 49 7.78 3.03 5.49
N ALA A 50 8.96 2.52 5.13
CA ALA A 50 10.21 3.24 5.32
C ALA A 50 10.15 4.60 4.58
N PRO A 51 10.95 5.61 4.99
CA PRO A 51 10.97 6.92 4.31
C PRO A 51 11.32 6.87 2.81
N HIS A 52 11.95 5.79 2.37
CA HIS A 52 12.33 5.54 0.97
C HIS A 52 11.49 4.41 0.33
N GLY A 53 10.47 3.92 1.03
CA GLY A 53 9.71 2.75 0.63
C GLY A 53 8.62 3.05 -0.39
N TYR A 54 8.16 2.00 -1.06
CA TYR A 54 7.17 2.08 -2.13
C TYR A 54 5.99 1.13 -1.91
N VAL A 55 4.86 1.48 -2.53
CA VAL A 55 3.70 0.62 -2.72
C VAL A 55 3.56 0.31 -4.20
N ILE A 56 3.31 -0.96 -4.52
CA ILE A 56 3.00 -1.41 -5.87
C ILE A 56 1.54 -1.87 -5.90
N LEU A 57 0.74 -1.22 -6.74
CA LEU A 57 -0.67 -1.54 -6.95
C LEU A 57 -0.88 -2.35 -8.24
N GLY A 58 -2.07 -2.90 -8.42
CA GLY A 58 -2.50 -3.50 -9.69
C GLY A 58 -2.65 -2.44 -10.79
N GLY A 59 -2.59 -2.86 -12.06
CA GLY A 59 -2.56 -1.93 -13.20
C GLY A 59 -3.80 -1.03 -13.36
N THR A 60 -4.92 -1.41 -12.75
CA THR A 60 -6.17 -0.64 -12.75
C THR A 60 -6.44 0.09 -11.42
N GLU A 61 -5.57 -0.08 -10.43
CA GLU A 61 -5.73 0.50 -9.09
C GLU A 61 -4.93 1.80 -8.96
N THR A 62 -5.42 2.72 -8.13
CA THR A 62 -4.78 4.01 -7.91
C THR A 62 -5.07 4.54 -6.51
N THR A 63 -4.14 5.32 -5.96
CA THR A 63 -4.35 6.10 -4.73
C THR A 63 -5.04 7.44 -5.01
N LEU A 64 -5.07 7.88 -6.27
CA LEU A 64 -5.67 9.16 -6.67
C LEU A 64 -7.14 9.23 -6.23
N ALA A 65 -7.55 10.40 -5.72
CA ALA A 65 -8.88 10.66 -5.16
C ALA A 65 -9.27 9.82 -3.92
N VAL A 66 -8.36 8.98 -3.40
CA VAL A 66 -8.54 8.20 -2.16
C VAL A 66 -7.62 8.74 -1.05
N ASP A 67 -6.32 8.86 -1.33
CA ASP A 67 -5.31 9.40 -0.41
C ASP A 67 -4.29 10.24 -1.19
N ASP A 68 -4.24 11.54 -0.87
CA ASP A 68 -3.38 12.54 -1.50
C ASP A 68 -1.94 12.54 -0.97
N HIS A 69 -1.65 11.79 0.09
CA HIS A 69 -0.30 11.66 0.65
C HIS A 69 0.61 10.76 -0.19
N PHE A 70 0.09 10.12 -1.23
CA PHE A 70 0.89 9.33 -2.16
C PHE A 70 1.19 10.12 -3.44
N GLU A 71 2.43 10.01 -3.90
CA GLU A 71 2.89 10.41 -5.21
C GLU A 71 3.04 9.17 -6.09
N ARG A 72 2.47 9.21 -7.29
CA ARG A 72 2.64 8.17 -8.31
C ARG A 72 3.91 8.45 -9.12
N ILE A 73 4.79 7.47 -9.22
CA ILE A 73 5.99 7.48 -10.06
C ILE A 73 5.83 6.44 -11.15
N ALA A 74 5.98 6.87 -12.42
CA ALA A 74 6.03 5.97 -13.55
C ALA A 74 7.43 5.37 -13.70
N VAL A 75 7.53 4.04 -13.78
CA VAL A 75 8.79 3.31 -13.97
C VAL A 75 8.56 2.26 -15.05
N ASN A 76 9.22 2.36 -16.21
CA ASN A 76 9.19 1.35 -17.28
C ASN A 76 7.79 0.79 -17.61
N GLY A 77 6.78 1.65 -17.74
CA GLY A 77 5.41 1.23 -18.06
C GLY A 77 4.57 0.73 -16.87
N THR A 78 5.15 0.66 -15.66
CA THR A 78 4.42 0.42 -14.41
C THR A 78 4.32 1.69 -13.55
N SER A 79 3.49 1.63 -12.51
CA SER A 79 3.34 2.70 -11.53
C SER A 79 3.72 2.17 -10.15
N VAL A 80 4.58 2.91 -9.47
CA VAL A 80 4.88 2.74 -8.05
C VAL A 80 4.44 3.98 -7.30
N TYR A 81 4.13 3.84 -6.03
CA TYR A 81 3.63 4.93 -5.20
C TYR A 81 4.55 5.10 -4.01
N ARG A 82 4.93 6.34 -3.69
CA ARG A 82 5.68 6.66 -2.47
C ARG A 82 4.93 7.70 -1.66
N VAL A 83 5.22 7.77 -0.37
CA VAL A 83 4.70 8.83 0.49
C VAL A 83 5.33 10.16 0.08
N ARG A 84 4.52 11.20 -0.10
CA ARG A 84 5.00 12.56 -0.36
C ARG A 84 5.85 13.02 0.82
N LYS A 85 6.96 13.68 0.50
CA LYS A 85 7.71 14.44 1.51
C LYS A 85 7.00 15.79 1.67
N ASN A 86 6.64 16.15 2.90
CA ASN A 86 6.18 17.49 3.23
C ASN A 86 7.28 18.52 2.98
#